data_AF-A0A8J9RKQ2-F1
#
_entry.id   AF-A0A8J9RKQ2-F1
#
_cell.length_a   1.000
_cell.length_b   1.000
_cell.length_c   1.000
_cell.angle_alpha   90.00
_cell.angle_beta   90.00
_cell.angle_gamma   90.00
#
_symmetry.space_group_name_H-M   'P 1'
#
loop_
_entity.id
_entity.type
_entity.pdbx_description
1 polymer ?
#
loop_
_entity_poly.entity_id
_entity_poly.type
_entity_poly.pdbx_seq_one_letter_code
_entity_poly.pdbx_strand_id
1 'polypeptide(L)'
;MLRHTGRFGRLVASTLCNRLPIECCPSTGVSLHEQACSSGHSIATAARGFATNSHDILNTHRHAPHNNWETPFDFTPENYELVAEVLARFPTNYKQSACIPLLDLAQQQNNGWLSLNAMNKVAQIIEVPPIRVYEVATFYTMFNRSPIGKYHIMVCGTTPCMLCGARSISAAIKDHLKIDYGQTTSDGLFTLGEMECMGSCVNAPMIAVADYTNGTSSFSYNYYEDLTPADAVKILETLKEGKKPKVGSQYREVASPAGQVQGGKWVPATNKAGRTLQFAASGGKPPGPYCRNLDEPAEGVESKSASPPPPPPPPPPSKEGAKAKA
;
A
#
# COMPACT_ATOMS: atom_id res chain seq x y z
N MET A 1 0.00 62.27 -14.87
CA MET A 1 -1.38 62.79 -14.69
C MET A 1 -2.27 61.57 -14.47
N LEU A 2 -3.01 61.33 -13.40
CA LEU A 2 -3.48 62.12 -12.27
C LEU A 2 -3.39 61.28 -10.97
N ARG A 3 -3.22 61.99 -9.85
CA ARG A 3 -3.43 61.53 -8.46
C ARG A 3 -4.91 61.68 -8.08
N HIS A 4 -5.41 60.87 -7.15
CA HIS A 4 -6.35 61.24 -6.06
C HIS A 4 -6.59 59.99 -5.18
N THR A 5 -5.98 59.84 -3.99
CA THR A 5 -6.37 60.35 -2.64
C THR A 5 -7.75 59.89 -2.14
N GLY A 6 -7.80 59.25 -0.97
CA GLY A 6 -9.05 59.13 -0.19
C GLY A 6 -9.08 58.07 0.93
N ARG A 7 -8.38 58.34 2.05
CA ARG A 7 -8.50 57.67 3.36
C ARG A 7 -9.70 58.26 4.12
N PHE A 8 -10.56 57.42 4.71
CA PHE A 8 -11.49 57.70 5.82
C PHE A 8 -11.91 56.33 6.40
N GLY A 9 -11.92 55.99 7.68
CA GLY A 9 -11.55 56.58 8.97
C GLY A 9 -11.68 55.48 10.05
N ARG A 10 -10.84 55.52 11.08
CA ARG A 10 -10.94 54.74 12.34
C ARG A 10 -11.58 55.62 13.43
N LEU A 11 -12.01 54.98 14.55
CA LEU A 11 -12.45 55.51 15.88
C LEU A 11 -13.96 55.84 15.98
N VAL A 12 -14.78 55.56 17.02
CA VAL A 12 -14.75 55.02 18.41
C VAL A 12 -16.22 54.51 18.66
N ALA A 13 -16.59 53.47 19.42
CA ALA A 13 -16.75 53.37 20.89
C ALA A 13 -17.63 52.11 21.15
N SER A 14 -17.21 51.13 21.96
CA SER A 14 -17.50 50.92 23.40
C SER A 14 -18.98 50.82 23.78
N THR A 15 -19.30 49.91 24.71
CA THR A 15 -20.61 49.53 25.32
C THR A 15 -21.42 48.52 24.48
N LEU A 16 -21.85 47.34 24.94
CA LEU A 16 -22.04 46.80 26.28
C LEU A 16 -21.63 45.32 26.34
N CYS A 17 -20.82 44.99 27.36
CA CYS A 17 -20.78 43.69 28.00
C CYS A 17 -21.48 43.87 29.36
N ASN A 18 -22.58 43.16 29.64
CA ASN A 18 -22.93 42.64 30.97
C ASN A 18 -24.32 42.00 31.03
N ARG A 19 -24.37 40.96 31.88
CA ARG A 19 -25.48 40.13 32.41
C ARG A 19 -25.45 38.69 31.84
N LEU A 20 -25.16 37.63 32.59
CA LEU A 20 -25.05 37.36 34.04
C LEU A 20 -24.20 36.07 34.25
N PRO A 21 -23.77 35.73 35.49
CA PRO A 21 -22.51 35.06 35.81
C PRO A 21 -22.67 33.62 36.30
N ILE A 22 -21.60 32.82 36.26
CA ILE A 22 -21.38 31.75 37.23
C ILE A 22 -19.91 31.80 37.66
N GLU A 23 -19.71 32.09 38.94
CA GLU A 23 -18.44 32.25 39.63
C GLU A 23 -17.71 30.91 39.85
N CYS A 24 -16.39 30.96 39.75
CA CYS A 24 -15.49 30.00 40.37
C CYS A 24 -15.38 30.29 41.87
N CYS A 25 -15.40 29.26 42.73
CA CYS A 25 -14.92 29.36 44.10
C CYS A 25 -14.02 28.16 44.48
N PRO A 26 -13.03 28.35 45.39
CA PRO A 26 -11.83 27.52 45.47
C PRO A 26 -11.82 26.47 46.62
N SER A 27 -10.85 25.56 46.50
CA SER A 27 -10.27 24.60 47.46
C SER A 27 -10.70 24.61 48.94
N THR A 28 -11.14 23.44 49.44
CA THR A 28 -10.77 22.88 50.76
C THR A 28 -11.09 21.37 50.84
N GLY A 29 -10.11 20.54 51.22
CA GLY A 29 -10.33 19.48 52.21
C GLY A 29 -10.54 18.00 51.79
N VAL A 30 -9.45 17.22 51.91
CA VAL A 30 -9.34 15.88 52.55
C VAL A 30 -10.05 14.64 51.95
N SER A 31 -9.21 13.80 51.34
CA SER A 31 -8.96 12.35 51.51
C SER A 31 -10.07 11.27 51.37
N LEU A 32 -9.68 10.26 50.57
CA LEU A 32 -9.93 8.81 50.71
C LEU A 32 -11.36 8.30 50.44
N HIS A 33 -11.58 7.76 49.24
CA HIS A 33 -11.99 6.36 49.07
C HIS A 33 -11.89 5.88 47.60
N GLU A 34 -11.34 4.67 47.43
CA GLU A 34 -11.52 3.71 46.31
C GLU A 34 -11.24 4.18 44.87
N GLN A 35 -10.13 3.86 44.20
CA GLN A 35 -9.52 2.54 43.97
C GLN A 35 -10.48 1.51 43.37
N ALA A 36 -10.92 1.72 42.12
CA ALA A 36 -11.34 0.65 41.22
C ALA A 36 -11.28 1.09 39.75
N CYS A 37 -10.99 0.13 38.88
CA CYS A 37 -10.93 0.19 37.41
C CYS A 37 -9.58 0.56 36.75
N SER A 38 -8.51 -0.07 37.23
CA SER A 38 -7.41 -0.50 36.36
C SER A 38 -7.72 -1.88 35.74
N SER A 39 -8.41 -1.94 34.60
CA SER A 39 -8.39 -3.10 33.68
C SER A 39 -9.18 -2.81 32.40
N GLY A 40 -8.77 -1.81 31.64
CA GLY A 40 -9.17 -1.68 30.25
C GLY A 40 -8.35 -2.65 29.41
N HIS A 41 -8.88 -3.86 29.17
CA HIS A 41 -8.35 -4.72 28.11
C HIS A 41 -8.47 -3.96 26.80
N SER A 42 -7.33 -3.48 26.29
CA SER A 42 -7.24 -2.95 24.93
C SER A 42 -7.56 -4.11 24.00
N ILE A 43 -8.80 -4.12 23.50
CA ILE A 43 -9.18 -4.97 22.38
C ILE A 43 -8.34 -4.44 21.22
N ALA A 44 -7.22 -5.10 20.96
CA ALA A 44 -6.46 -4.93 19.75
C ALA A 44 -7.38 -5.36 18.61
N THR A 45 -8.10 -4.39 18.06
CA THR A 45 -8.71 -4.52 16.75
C THR A 45 -7.55 -4.74 15.80
N ALA A 46 -7.26 -6.02 15.51
CA ALA A 46 -6.44 -6.39 14.39
C ALA A 46 -7.19 -5.89 13.15
N ALA A 47 -6.95 -4.63 12.80
CA ALA A 47 -7.25 -4.11 11.49
C ALA A 47 -6.44 -5.02 10.56
N ARG A 48 -7.10 -6.01 9.98
CA ARG A 48 -6.63 -6.62 8.75
C ARG A 48 -6.73 -5.52 7.71
N GLY A 49 -5.73 -4.64 7.73
CA GLY A 49 -5.53 -3.65 6.69
C GLY A 49 -5.49 -4.44 5.38
N PHE A 50 -6.43 -4.15 4.50
CA PHE A 50 -6.31 -4.57 3.12
C PHE A 50 -5.02 -3.91 2.63
N ALA A 51 -3.98 -4.70 2.38
CA ALA A 51 -2.69 -4.19 1.94
C ALA A 51 -2.83 -3.74 0.48
N THR A 52 -3.50 -2.61 0.27
CA THR A 52 -3.35 -1.88 -0.99
C THR A 52 -1.98 -1.22 -0.98
N ASN A 53 -1.30 -1.28 -2.12
CA ASN A 53 0.10 -0.92 -2.34
C ASN A 53 0.46 0.54 -2.01
N SER A 54 -0.52 1.35 -1.62
CA SER A 54 -0.32 2.71 -1.14
C SER A 54 -0.18 2.70 0.38
N HIS A 55 0.95 3.21 0.87
CA HIS A 55 1.15 3.67 2.25
C HIS A 55 0.02 4.61 2.75
N ASP A 56 -0.81 5.12 1.83
CA ASP A 56 -2.00 5.92 2.05
C ASP A 56 -3.28 5.13 1.74
N ILE A 57 -3.91 4.58 2.77
CA ILE A 57 -5.19 3.85 2.67
C ILE A 57 -6.35 4.82 2.39
N LEU A 58 -6.16 6.13 2.55
CA LEU A 58 -7.21 7.12 2.38
C LEU A 58 -7.31 7.52 0.90
N ASN A 59 -8.51 7.44 0.33
CA ASN A 59 -8.80 7.99 -1.00
C ASN A 59 -9.14 9.49 -0.95
N THR A 60 -8.69 10.18 0.11
CA THR A 60 -8.93 11.60 0.35
C THR A 60 -7.64 12.27 0.79
N HIS A 61 -7.31 13.43 0.23
CA HIS A 61 -6.15 14.19 0.67
C HIS A 61 -6.46 14.96 1.97
N ARG A 62 -5.52 14.92 2.91
CA ARG A 62 -5.49 15.79 4.09
C ARG A 62 -4.16 16.55 4.08
N HIS A 63 -4.22 17.86 4.30
CA HIS A 63 -3.00 18.66 4.34
C HIS A 63 -2.09 18.21 5.47
N ALA A 64 -0.85 17.95 5.11
CA ALA A 64 0.26 17.70 6.03
C ALA A 64 1.35 18.76 5.79
N PRO A 65 2.26 18.99 6.75
CA PRO A 65 3.37 19.93 6.56
C PRO A 65 4.23 19.62 5.32
N HIS A 66 4.35 18.35 4.95
CA HIS A 66 5.13 17.88 3.81
C HIS A 66 4.30 17.64 2.53
N ASN A 67 2.97 17.78 2.58
CA ASN A 67 2.09 17.55 1.45
C ASN A 67 0.84 18.44 1.55
N ASN A 68 0.91 19.61 0.91
CA ASN A 68 -0.15 20.61 0.86
C ASN A 68 -0.05 21.44 -0.44
N TRP A 69 -0.91 22.44 -0.58
CA TRP A 69 -0.96 23.35 -1.73
C TRP A 69 0.25 24.29 -1.84
N GLU A 70 1.05 24.45 -0.78
CA GLU A 70 2.28 25.26 -0.78
C GLU A 70 3.53 24.44 -1.13
N THR A 71 3.46 23.11 -1.06
CA THR A 71 4.61 22.22 -1.24
C THR A 71 5.20 22.40 -2.65
N PRO A 72 6.39 22.97 -2.82
CA PRO A 72 6.88 23.30 -4.15
C PRO A 72 7.17 22.01 -4.92
N PHE A 73 6.66 21.93 -6.15
CA PHE A 73 7.03 20.91 -7.11
C PHE A 73 7.05 21.50 -8.51
N ASP A 74 8.15 21.28 -9.21
CA ASP A 74 8.24 21.50 -10.63
C ASP A 74 9.16 20.45 -11.26
N PHE A 75 8.98 20.19 -12.55
CA PHE A 75 9.89 19.30 -13.25
C PHE A 75 11.28 19.94 -13.40
N THR A 76 12.33 19.15 -13.31
CA THR A 76 13.68 19.62 -13.63
C THR A 76 13.78 19.93 -15.13
N PRO A 77 14.72 20.80 -15.57
CA PRO A 77 14.90 21.07 -17.00
C PRO A 77 15.14 19.81 -17.83
N GLU A 78 15.92 18.86 -17.30
CA GLU A 78 16.16 17.55 -17.91
C GLU A 78 14.86 16.74 -18.05
N ASN A 79 14.02 16.74 -17.00
CA ASN A 79 12.75 16.02 -17.04
C ASN A 79 11.72 16.71 -17.95
N TYR A 80 11.82 18.02 -18.18
CA TYR A 80 10.98 18.69 -19.17
C TYR A 80 11.23 18.20 -20.61
N GLU A 81 12.44 17.76 -20.93
CA GLU A 81 12.73 17.10 -22.22
C GLU A 81 11.98 15.78 -22.34
N LEU A 82 11.99 14.96 -21.26
CA LEU A 82 11.23 13.72 -21.19
C LEU A 82 9.71 13.97 -21.23
N VAL A 83 9.23 15.02 -20.58
CA VAL A 83 7.82 15.44 -20.65
C VAL A 83 7.43 15.73 -22.11
N ALA A 84 8.26 16.49 -22.83
CA ALA A 84 8.01 16.80 -24.24
C ALA A 84 8.02 15.53 -25.11
N GLU A 85 8.95 14.61 -24.87
CA GLU A 85 9.01 13.32 -25.56
C GLU A 85 7.74 12.50 -25.33
N VAL A 86 7.29 12.39 -24.07
CA VAL A 86 6.08 11.64 -23.70
C VAL A 86 4.84 12.26 -24.35
N LEU A 87 4.71 13.59 -24.35
CA LEU A 87 3.59 14.28 -24.99
C LEU A 87 3.58 14.06 -26.51
N ALA A 88 4.75 14.00 -27.15
CA ALA A 88 4.88 13.77 -28.58
C ALA A 88 4.41 12.37 -29.04
N ARG A 89 4.33 11.39 -28.13
CA ARG A 89 3.80 10.05 -28.42
C ARG A 89 2.29 10.05 -28.68
N PHE A 90 1.58 11.09 -28.26
CA PHE A 90 0.13 11.18 -28.33
C PHE A 90 -0.31 12.34 -29.24
N PRO A 91 -1.49 12.25 -29.88
CA PRO A 91 -1.99 13.35 -30.70
C PRO A 91 -2.34 14.56 -29.83
N THR A 92 -2.21 15.75 -30.41
CA THR A 92 -2.29 17.05 -29.71
C THR A 92 -3.61 17.31 -28.98
N ASN A 93 -4.71 16.68 -29.40
CA ASN A 93 -6.03 16.79 -28.79
C ASN A 93 -6.27 15.75 -27.67
N TYR A 94 -5.46 14.70 -27.56
CA TYR A 94 -5.58 13.65 -26.53
C TYR A 94 -4.36 13.59 -25.61
N LYS A 95 -3.82 14.77 -25.24
CA LYS A 95 -2.70 14.91 -24.27
C LYS A 95 -2.99 14.23 -22.93
N GLN A 96 -4.26 14.06 -22.54
CA GLN A 96 -4.64 13.32 -21.33
C GLN A 96 -4.06 11.90 -21.28
N SER A 97 -3.81 11.27 -22.44
CA SER A 97 -3.19 9.94 -22.55
C SER A 97 -1.79 9.88 -21.93
N ALA A 98 -1.11 11.03 -21.83
CA ALA A 98 0.19 11.16 -21.18
C ALA A 98 0.11 11.18 -19.63
N CYS A 99 -1.08 11.13 -19.03
CA CYS A 99 -1.23 11.27 -17.57
C CYS A 99 -0.45 10.23 -16.77
N ILE A 100 -0.54 8.94 -17.13
CA ILE A 100 0.18 7.85 -16.45
C ILE A 100 1.71 8.03 -16.54
N PRO A 101 2.33 8.16 -17.73
CA PRO A 101 3.78 8.30 -17.81
C PRO A 101 4.30 9.60 -17.17
N LEU A 102 3.53 10.69 -17.20
CA LEU A 102 3.93 11.95 -16.55
C LEU A 102 3.82 11.87 -15.02
N LEU A 103 2.82 11.16 -14.48
CA LEU A 103 2.74 10.87 -13.06
C LEU A 103 3.87 9.95 -12.62
N ASP A 104 4.20 8.92 -13.39
CA ASP A 104 5.32 8.03 -13.08
C ASP A 104 6.65 8.80 -13.07
N LEU A 105 6.87 9.67 -14.06
CA LEU A 105 8.03 10.57 -14.11
C LEU A 105 8.09 11.51 -12.89
N ALA A 106 6.95 12.10 -12.50
CA ALA A 106 6.86 12.96 -11.33
C ALA A 106 7.17 12.20 -10.04
N GLN A 107 6.70 10.95 -9.92
CA GLN A 107 6.98 10.08 -8.79
C GLN A 107 8.46 9.75 -8.70
N GLN A 108 9.09 9.38 -9.81
CA GLN A 108 10.53 9.11 -9.87
C GLN A 108 11.34 10.35 -9.47
N GLN A 109 10.97 11.55 -9.95
CA GLN A 109 11.64 12.79 -9.59
C GLN A 109 11.46 13.14 -8.10
N ASN A 110 10.28 12.89 -7.54
CA ASN A 110 9.92 13.28 -6.18
C ASN A 110 10.19 12.16 -5.15
N ASN A 111 11.33 11.47 -5.27
CA ASN A 111 11.79 10.44 -4.35
C ASN A 111 10.76 9.30 -4.11
N GLY A 112 10.06 8.89 -5.16
CA GLY A 112 9.19 7.71 -5.13
C GLY A 112 7.75 7.95 -4.69
N TRP A 113 7.32 9.20 -4.47
CA TRP A 113 5.92 9.50 -4.13
C TRP A 113 5.40 10.76 -4.83
N LEU A 114 4.08 10.92 -4.89
CA LEU A 114 3.36 12.01 -5.54
C LEU A 114 2.79 12.98 -4.51
N SER A 115 3.34 14.19 -4.48
CA SER A 115 2.74 15.30 -3.74
C SER A 115 1.51 15.85 -4.45
N LEU A 116 0.65 16.57 -3.72
CA LEU A 116 -0.51 17.26 -4.30
C LEU A 116 -0.11 18.17 -5.46
N ASN A 117 0.99 18.91 -5.28
CA ASN A 117 1.48 19.83 -6.29
C ASN A 117 2.16 19.13 -7.48
N ALA A 118 2.72 17.93 -7.30
CA ALA A 118 3.15 17.10 -8.42
C ALA A 118 1.98 16.72 -9.33
N MET A 119 0.87 16.27 -8.74
CA MET A 119 -0.36 15.98 -9.48
C MET A 119 -0.95 17.23 -10.15
N ASN A 120 -0.97 18.37 -9.47
CA ASN A 120 -1.42 19.64 -10.06
C ASN A 120 -0.55 20.09 -11.22
N LYS A 121 0.78 19.95 -11.10
CA LYS A 121 1.73 20.30 -12.17
C LYS A 121 1.49 19.44 -13.41
N VAL A 122 1.31 18.13 -13.23
CA VAL A 122 0.95 17.24 -14.34
C VAL A 122 -0.36 17.68 -14.98
N ALA A 123 -1.39 17.98 -14.19
CA ALA A 123 -2.69 18.46 -14.69
C ALA A 123 -2.57 19.73 -15.54
N GLN A 124 -1.72 20.68 -15.12
CA GLN A 124 -1.43 21.90 -15.88
C GLN A 124 -0.79 21.60 -17.24
N ILE A 125 0.18 20.68 -17.29
CA ILE A 125 0.90 20.32 -18.51
C ILE A 125 -0.01 19.63 -19.53
N ILE A 126 -0.88 18.72 -19.08
CA ILE A 126 -1.82 18.01 -19.98
C ILE A 126 -3.14 18.77 -20.22
N GLU A 127 -3.30 19.95 -19.62
CA GLU A 127 -4.47 20.84 -19.77
C GLU A 127 -5.80 20.17 -19.36
N VAL A 128 -5.80 19.38 -18.29
CA VAL A 128 -7.02 18.74 -17.75
C VAL A 128 -7.33 19.23 -16.33
N PRO A 129 -8.59 19.13 -15.87
CA PRO A 129 -8.91 19.39 -14.47
C PRO A 129 -8.11 18.49 -13.52
N PRO A 130 -7.52 19.03 -12.42
CA PRO A 130 -6.70 18.25 -11.49
C PRO A 130 -7.38 17.00 -10.93
N ILE A 131 -8.71 17.04 -10.79
CA ILE A 131 -9.50 15.89 -10.33
C ILE A 131 -9.29 14.64 -11.21
N ARG A 132 -9.10 14.78 -12.52
CA ARG A 132 -8.83 13.64 -13.41
C ARG A 132 -7.48 13.01 -13.14
N VAL A 133 -6.49 13.83 -12.75
CA VAL A 133 -5.17 13.34 -12.34
C VAL A 133 -5.26 12.65 -10.98
N TYR A 134 -6.05 13.17 -10.04
CA TYR A 134 -6.29 12.53 -8.74
C TYR A 134 -6.99 11.18 -8.86
N GLU A 135 -7.99 11.07 -9.74
CA GLU A 135 -8.65 9.80 -10.05
C GLU A 135 -7.63 8.75 -10.54
N VAL A 136 -6.75 9.12 -11.47
CA VAL A 136 -5.69 8.23 -11.98
C VAL A 136 -4.70 7.87 -10.86
N ALA A 137 -4.20 8.85 -10.11
CA ALA A 137 -3.20 8.65 -9.06
C ALA A 137 -3.72 7.79 -7.88
N THR A 138 -5.03 7.80 -7.62
CA THR A 138 -5.66 6.98 -6.59
C THR A 138 -6.07 5.59 -7.10
N PHE A 139 -6.38 5.48 -8.39
CA PHE A 139 -6.81 4.22 -9.01
C PHE A 139 -5.65 3.25 -9.24
N TYR A 140 -4.53 3.73 -9.78
CA TYR A 140 -3.37 2.87 -10.06
C TYR A 140 -2.49 2.72 -8.84
N THR A 141 -2.28 1.47 -8.44
CA THR A 141 -1.62 1.14 -7.19
C THR A 141 -0.10 1.39 -7.18
N MET A 142 0.52 1.61 -8.33
CA MET A 142 1.95 1.97 -8.42
C MET A 142 2.21 3.38 -7.90
N PHE A 143 1.18 4.23 -7.89
CA PHE A 143 1.30 5.62 -7.50
C PHE A 143 1.28 5.79 -5.98
N ASN A 144 2.44 6.07 -5.40
CA ASN A 144 2.56 6.29 -3.96
C ASN A 144 2.16 7.72 -3.63
N ARG A 145 1.12 7.91 -2.81
CA ARG A 145 0.60 9.25 -2.45
C ARG A 145 1.11 9.76 -1.09
N SER A 146 1.87 8.93 -0.39
CA SER A 146 2.56 9.26 0.85
C SER A 146 4.05 9.01 0.69
N PRO A 147 4.90 9.74 1.43
CA PRO A 147 6.34 9.52 1.40
C PRO A 147 6.71 8.07 1.69
N ILE A 148 7.59 7.52 0.87
CA ILE A 148 8.18 6.19 1.02
C ILE A 148 9.69 6.30 1.19
N GLY A 149 10.32 5.22 1.61
CA GLY A 149 11.77 5.08 1.65
C GLY A 149 12.38 5.01 0.26
N LYS A 150 13.72 5.06 0.20
CA LYS A 150 14.47 5.02 -1.07
C LYS A 150 14.23 3.75 -1.89
N TYR A 151 13.97 2.63 -1.22
CA TYR A 151 13.64 1.34 -1.82
C TYR A 151 12.24 0.94 -1.41
N HIS A 152 11.34 0.81 -2.38
CA HIS A 152 10.03 0.23 -2.15
C HIS A 152 10.07 -1.27 -2.47
N ILE A 153 10.00 -2.10 -1.43
CA ILE A 153 10.01 -3.56 -1.53
C ILE A 153 8.57 -4.02 -1.68
N MET A 154 8.28 -4.69 -2.78
CA MET A 154 6.95 -5.16 -3.14
C MET A 154 6.95 -6.68 -3.20
N VAL A 155 6.30 -7.32 -2.23
CA VAL A 155 6.22 -8.78 -2.15
C VAL A 155 4.94 -9.25 -2.82
N CYS A 156 5.03 -10.20 -3.76
CA CYS A 156 3.85 -10.77 -4.40
C CYS A 156 3.07 -11.69 -3.44
N GLY A 157 1.80 -11.34 -3.17
CA GLY A 157 0.90 -12.06 -2.25
C GLY A 157 -0.03 -13.09 -2.90
N THR A 158 -0.11 -13.12 -4.24
CA THR A 158 -1.08 -13.96 -4.97
C THR A 158 -0.86 -15.46 -4.84
N THR A 159 -1.91 -16.24 -5.14
CA THR A 159 -1.94 -17.70 -4.98
C THR A 159 -0.70 -18.45 -5.49
N PRO A 160 -0.16 -18.20 -6.70
CA PRO A 160 1.04 -18.92 -7.17
C PRO A 160 2.26 -18.65 -6.27
N CYS A 161 2.48 -17.40 -5.88
CA CYS A 161 3.56 -17.03 -4.95
C CYS A 161 3.30 -17.55 -3.53
N MET A 162 2.05 -17.49 -3.06
CA MET A 162 1.63 -18.05 -1.79
C MET A 162 1.95 -19.54 -1.70
N LEU A 163 1.59 -20.32 -2.73
CA LEU A 163 1.86 -21.77 -2.83
C LEU A 163 3.35 -22.11 -2.86
N CYS A 164 4.17 -21.22 -3.44
CA CYS A 164 5.62 -21.35 -3.43
C CYS A 164 6.28 -20.85 -2.14
N GLY A 165 5.50 -20.32 -1.20
CA GLY A 165 5.96 -19.89 0.13
C GLY A 165 6.29 -18.41 0.28
N ALA A 166 5.70 -17.51 -0.52
CA ALA A 166 5.91 -16.07 -0.41
C ALA A 166 5.62 -15.49 0.99
N ARG A 167 4.73 -16.11 1.79
CA ARG A 167 4.50 -15.73 3.19
C ARG A 167 5.73 -15.92 4.08
N SER A 168 6.57 -16.91 3.78
CA SER A 168 7.84 -17.10 4.50
C SER A 168 8.86 -16.02 4.12
N ILE A 169 8.82 -15.55 2.88
CA ILE A 169 9.63 -14.42 2.40
C ILE A 169 9.20 -13.14 3.10
N SER A 170 7.90 -12.84 3.12
CA SER A 170 7.42 -11.63 3.79
C SER A 170 7.69 -11.65 5.29
N ALA A 171 7.50 -12.79 5.97
CA ALA A 171 7.83 -12.94 7.38
C ALA A 171 9.32 -12.65 7.64
N ALA A 172 10.23 -13.21 6.84
CA ALA A 172 11.67 -12.97 7.00
C ALA A 172 12.05 -11.50 6.76
N ILE A 173 11.42 -10.82 5.80
CA ILE A 173 11.64 -9.39 5.55
C ILE A 173 11.15 -8.56 6.73
N LYS A 174 9.94 -8.82 7.24
CA LYS A 174 9.40 -8.14 8.43
C LYS A 174 10.27 -8.36 9.66
N ASP A 175 10.74 -9.58 9.88
CA ASP A 175 11.60 -9.93 11.00
C ASP A 175 12.98 -9.28 10.89
N HIS A 176 13.52 -9.11 9.68
CA HIS A 176 14.80 -8.45 9.48
C HIS A 176 14.70 -6.92 9.62
N LEU A 177 13.71 -6.30 8.95
CA LEU A 177 13.56 -4.84 8.92
C LEU A 177 12.80 -4.27 10.13
N LYS A 178 12.11 -5.12 10.91
CA LYS A 178 11.28 -4.73 12.06
C LYS A 178 10.15 -3.74 11.70
N ILE A 179 9.56 -3.92 10.53
CA ILE A 179 8.42 -3.14 10.01
C ILE A 179 7.31 -4.07 9.54
N ASP A 180 6.08 -3.56 9.49
CA ASP A 180 4.94 -4.22 8.85
C ASP A 180 4.68 -3.67 7.44
N TYR A 181 3.71 -4.25 6.73
CA TYR A 181 3.24 -3.71 5.45
C TYR A 181 2.76 -2.27 5.60
N GLY A 182 3.07 -1.44 4.61
CA GLY A 182 2.74 -0.02 4.63
C GLY A 182 3.53 0.77 5.67
N GLN A 183 4.67 0.26 6.16
CA GLN A 183 5.59 0.99 7.04
C GLN A 183 6.96 1.18 6.38
N THR A 184 7.65 2.22 6.81
CA THR A 184 8.98 2.59 6.35
C THR A 184 9.96 2.46 7.51
N THR A 185 11.15 1.93 7.25
CA THR A 185 12.21 1.82 8.25
C THR A 185 12.62 3.19 8.79
N SER A 186 13.10 3.24 10.04
CA SER A 186 13.48 4.50 10.70
C SER A 186 14.68 5.20 10.03
N ASP A 187 15.49 4.47 9.26
CA ASP A 187 16.58 5.02 8.44
C ASP A 187 16.09 5.59 7.10
N GLY A 188 14.79 5.51 6.79
CA GLY A 188 14.19 6.03 5.56
C GLY A 188 14.62 5.27 4.29
N LEU A 189 15.22 4.09 4.44
CA LEU A 189 15.74 3.33 3.30
C LEU A 189 14.69 2.41 2.68
N PHE A 190 13.93 1.67 3.49
CA PHE A 190 13.05 0.61 2.98
C PHE A 190 11.60 0.85 3.37
N THR A 191 10.70 0.73 2.39
CA THR A 191 9.27 0.61 2.62
C THR A 191 8.81 -0.78 2.20
N LEU A 192 8.02 -1.44 3.03
CA LEU A 192 7.46 -2.76 2.70
C LEU A 192 6.02 -2.63 2.21
N GLY A 193 5.76 -3.10 0.99
CA GLY A 193 4.45 -3.23 0.38
C GLY A 193 4.15 -4.69 0.03
N GLU A 194 2.88 -5.05 0.09
CA GLU A 194 2.36 -6.22 -0.60
C GLU A 194 1.90 -5.77 -1.99
N MET A 195 2.11 -6.60 -3.02
CA MET A 195 1.56 -6.40 -4.36
C MET A 195 0.84 -7.68 -4.79
N GLU A 196 -0.08 -7.50 -5.73
CA GLU A 196 -0.73 -8.61 -6.40
C GLU A 196 0.18 -9.25 -7.46
N CYS A 197 -0.40 -9.94 -8.44
CA CYS A 197 0.35 -10.69 -9.44
C CYS A 197 1.30 -9.78 -10.24
N MET A 198 2.60 -10.05 -10.12
CA MET A 198 3.66 -9.32 -10.82
C MET A 198 4.08 -9.96 -12.16
N GLY A 199 3.37 -11.01 -12.59
CA GLY A 199 3.62 -11.69 -13.87
C GLY A 199 4.79 -12.68 -13.89
N SER A 200 5.53 -12.85 -12.78
CA SER A 200 6.67 -13.78 -12.68
C SER A 200 6.31 -15.10 -11.96
N CYS A 201 5.17 -15.70 -12.33
CA CYS A 201 4.62 -16.86 -11.63
C CYS A 201 5.48 -18.11 -11.75
N VAL A 202 6.12 -18.32 -12.90
CA VAL A 202 7.01 -19.47 -13.14
C VAL A 202 8.30 -19.40 -12.32
N ASN A 203 8.67 -18.20 -11.85
CA ASN A 203 9.80 -17.93 -10.97
C ASN A 203 9.35 -17.56 -9.54
N ALA A 204 8.17 -18.00 -9.12
CA ALA A 204 7.71 -17.81 -7.76
C ALA A 204 8.59 -18.57 -6.73
N PRO A 205 8.81 -18.02 -5.51
CA PRO A 205 8.32 -16.73 -5.02
C PRO A 205 9.25 -15.56 -5.44
N MET A 206 8.68 -14.36 -5.58
CA MET A 206 9.41 -13.19 -6.06
C MET A 206 9.08 -11.91 -5.25
N ILE A 207 10.00 -10.95 -5.31
CA ILE A 207 9.78 -9.56 -4.90
C ILE A 207 10.19 -8.63 -6.03
N ALA A 208 9.52 -7.49 -6.14
CA ALA A 208 9.99 -6.36 -6.93
C ALA A 208 10.57 -5.29 -5.99
N VAL A 209 11.65 -4.63 -6.40
CA VAL A 209 12.18 -3.47 -5.68
C VAL A 209 12.23 -2.29 -6.64
N ALA A 210 11.52 -1.22 -6.29
CA ALA A 210 11.67 0.06 -6.92
C ALA A 210 12.77 0.86 -6.21
N ASP A 211 13.83 1.20 -6.94
CA ASP A 211 14.95 1.99 -6.46
C ASP A 211 14.76 3.46 -6.86
N TYR A 212 14.46 4.30 -5.86
CA TYR A 212 14.27 5.74 -5.99
C TYR A 212 15.49 6.55 -5.50
N THR A 213 16.65 5.91 -5.25
CA THR A 213 17.82 6.58 -4.65
C THR A 213 18.35 7.76 -5.46
N ASN A 214 18.31 7.67 -6.79
CA ASN A 214 18.90 8.63 -7.73
C ASN A 214 17.84 9.37 -8.58
N GLY A 215 16.57 9.30 -8.17
CA GLY A 215 15.46 9.89 -8.92
C GLY A 215 15.32 9.32 -10.34
N THR A 216 14.93 10.18 -11.29
CA THR A 216 14.60 9.79 -12.68
C THR A 216 15.77 9.16 -13.45
N SER A 217 17.01 9.59 -13.25
CA SER A 217 18.15 9.20 -14.10
C SER A 217 18.60 7.75 -13.91
N SER A 218 18.36 7.16 -12.74
CA SER A 218 18.73 5.77 -12.44
C SER A 218 17.61 5.04 -11.68
N PHE A 219 16.36 5.42 -11.94
CA PHE A 219 15.22 4.65 -11.47
C PHE A 219 15.28 3.22 -12.01
N SER A 220 15.09 2.23 -11.14
CA SER A 220 15.00 0.84 -11.56
C SER A 220 13.89 0.11 -10.83
N TYR A 221 13.16 -0.73 -11.57
CA TYR A 221 12.08 -1.56 -11.07
C TYR A 221 12.46 -3.03 -11.25
N ASN A 222 13.29 -3.53 -10.35
CA ASN A 222 13.98 -4.81 -10.53
C ASN A 222 13.18 -5.96 -9.92
N TYR A 223 13.11 -7.08 -10.64
CA TYR A 223 12.51 -8.31 -10.15
C TYR A 223 13.61 -9.19 -9.56
N TYR A 224 13.36 -9.71 -8.36
CA TYR A 224 14.18 -10.74 -7.75
C TYR A 224 13.32 -11.97 -7.53
N GLU A 225 13.72 -13.08 -8.14
CA GLU A 225 12.84 -14.22 -8.36
C GLU A 225 13.48 -15.52 -7.87
N ASP A 226 12.67 -16.57 -7.73
CA ASP A 226 13.04 -17.86 -7.15
C ASP A 226 13.65 -17.71 -5.74
N LEU A 227 13.08 -16.83 -4.92
CA LEU A 227 13.68 -16.44 -3.65
C LEU A 227 13.53 -17.48 -2.54
N THR A 228 14.54 -17.58 -1.70
CA THR A 228 14.41 -18.14 -0.34
C THR A 228 14.44 -17.03 0.71
N PRO A 229 14.00 -17.27 1.95
CA PRO A 229 14.02 -16.27 3.01
C PRO A 229 15.43 -15.67 3.24
N ALA A 230 16.46 -16.50 3.12
CA ALA A 230 17.85 -16.06 3.24
C ALA A 230 18.28 -15.17 2.06
N ASP A 231 17.84 -15.48 0.84
CA ASP A 231 18.16 -14.67 -0.34
C ASP A 231 17.50 -13.30 -0.26
N ALA A 232 16.24 -13.26 0.20
CA ALA A 232 15.52 -12.00 0.39
C ALA A 232 16.27 -11.07 1.35
N VAL A 233 16.70 -11.57 2.51
CA VAL A 233 17.51 -10.78 3.46
C VAL A 233 18.83 -10.35 2.86
N LYS A 234 19.55 -11.25 2.17
CA LYS A 234 20.82 -10.94 1.50
C LYS A 234 20.67 -9.83 0.46
N ILE A 235 19.57 -9.83 -0.31
CA ILE A 235 19.27 -8.79 -1.29
C ILE A 235 19.09 -7.44 -0.59
N LEU A 236 18.35 -7.41 0.53
CA LEU A 236 18.15 -6.18 1.30
C LEU A 236 19.45 -5.63 1.89
N GLU A 237 20.30 -6.49 2.44
CA GLU A 237 21.63 -6.10 2.94
C GLU A 237 22.51 -5.56 1.81
N THR A 238 22.49 -6.21 0.64
CA THR A 238 23.24 -5.77 -0.54
C THR A 238 22.78 -4.38 -1.01
N LEU A 239 21.47 -4.14 -1.04
CA LEU A 239 20.89 -2.83 -1.38
C LEU A 239 21.24 -1.77 -0.32
N LYS A 240 21.24 -2.14 0.96
CA LYS A 240 21.64 -1.25 2.06
C LYS A 240 23.11 -0.82 1.95
N GLU A 241 23.98 -1.69 1.45
CA GLU A 241 25.38 -1.37 1.13
C GLU A 241 25.54 -0.49 -0.13
N GLY A 242 24.46 -0.20 -0.87
CA GLY A 242 24.49 0.54 -2.13
C GLY A 242 24.98 -0.28 -3.34
N LYS A 243 25.08 -1.61 -3.19
CA LYS A 243 25.42 -2.52 -4.29
C LYS A 243 24.16 -2.94 -5.03
N LYS A 244 24.30 -3.29 -6.31
CA LYS A 244 23.20 -3.80 -7.14
C LYS A 244 23.19 -5.34 -7.12
N PRO A 245 22.23 -6.00 -6.46
CA PRO A 245 22.14 -7.45 -6.47
C PRO A 245 21.75 -7.99 -7.86
N LYS A 246 21.99 -9.28 -8.10
CA LYS A 246 21.65 -9.95 -9.36
C LYS A 246 20.14 -9.86 -9.61
N VAL A 247 19.75 -9.23 -10.71
CA VAL A 247 18.35 -9.10 -11.14
C VAL A 247 17.89 -10.40 -11.81
N GLY A 248 16.60 -10.74 -11.64
CA GLY A 248 15.94 -11.93 -12.15
C GLY A 248 16.01 -13.12 -11.19
N SER A 249 15.96 -14.32 -11.74
CA SER A 249 16.07 -15.56 -10.97
C SER A 249 17.42 -15.68 -10.27
N GLN A 250 17.38 -15.99 -8.97
CA GLN A 250 18.59 -16.24 -8.19
C GLN A 250 19.25 -17.59 -8.51
N TYR A 251 18.49 -18.53 -9.09
CA TYR A 251 18.94 -19.90 -9.30
C TYR A 251 18.85 -20.41 -10.74
N ARG A 252 18.24 -19.63 -11.64
CA ARG A 252 18.09 -19.95 -13.07
C ARG A 252 18.55 -18.78 -13.93
N GLU A 253 18.65 -19.04 -15.23
CA GLU A 253 19.01 -18.00 -16.21
C GLU A 253 17.84 -17.03 -16.43
N VAL A 254 16.62 -17.56 -16.62
CA VAL A 254 15.37 -16.79 -16.74
C VAL A 254 14.22 -17.67 -16.20
N ALA A 255 13.18 -17.92 -17.00
CA ALA A 255 12.08 -18.84 -16.74
C ALA A 255 12.36 -20.29 -17.18
N SER A 256 13.63 -20.65 -17.40
CA SER A 256 13.99 -21.98 -17.87
C SER A 256 13.55 -23.06 -16.87
N PRO A 257 13.20 -24.26 -17.33
CA PRO A 257 12.95 -25.37 -16.44
C PRO A 257 14.14 -25.58 -15.48
N ALA A 258 13.85 -25.75 -14.19
CA ALA A 258 14.85 -25.94 -13.14
C ALA A 258 15.48 -27.34 -13.20
N GLY A 259 15.74 -27.91 -14.37
CA GLY A 259 16.17 -29.28 -14.57
C GLY A 259 16.45 -29.55 -16.04
N GLN A 260 16.74 -30.79 -16.36
CA GLN A 260 17.09 -31.20 -17.72
C GLN A 260 16.61 -32.61 -18.01
N VAL A 261 16.43 -32.91 -19.30
CA VAL A 261 16.10 -34.26 -19.74
C VAL A 261 17.41 -35.04 -19.91
N GLN A 262 17.61 -36.07 -19.10
CA GLN A 262 18.75 -37.00 -19.23
C GLN A 262 18.21 -38.39 -19.58
N GLY A 263 18.68 -38.96 -20.69
CA GLY A 263 18.24 -40.29 -21.14
C GLY A 263 16.73 -40.40 -21.38
N GLY A 264 16.08 -39.32 -21.83
CA GLY A 264 14.63 -39.26 -22.07
C GLY A 264 13.77 -39.11 -20.79
N LYS A 265 14.38 -38.99 -19.61
CA LYS A 265 13.67 -38.74 -18.34
C LYS A 265 13.99 -37.35 -17.80
N TRP A 266 12.97 -36.71 -17.23
CA TRP A 266 13.14 -35.43 -16.54
C TRP A 266 13.92 -35.61 -15.24
N VAL A 267 15.00 -34.86 -15.08
CA VAL A 267 15.83 -34.82 -13.87
C VAL A 267 15.79 -33.39 -13.31
N PRO A 268 15.24 -33.17 -12.11
CA PRO A 268 15.23 -31.85 -11.48
C PRO A 268 16.65 -31.43 -11.10
N ALA A 269 16.93 -30.13 -11.15
CA ALA A 269 18.20 -29.58 -10.72
C ALA A 269 18.35 -29.70 -9.21
N THR A 270 19.59 -29.85 -8.77
CA THR A 270 19.97 -29.98 -7.36
C THR A 270 20.01 -28.64 -6.64
N ASN A 271 20.04 -27.52 -7.38
CA ASN A 271 19.99 -26.18 -6.83
C ASN A 271 18.61 -25.90 -6.19
N LYS A 272 18.48 -24.84 -5.39
CA LYS A 272 17.21 -24.51 -4.70
C LYS A 272 16.13 -23.98 -5.67
N ALA A 273 16.39 -23.96 -6.98
CA ALA A 273 15.48 -23.48 -8.02
C ALA A 273 14.20 -24.31 -8.10
N GLY A 274 13.06 -23.64 -8.35
CA GLY A 274 11.79 -24.31 -8.66
C GLY A 274 11.22 -25.17 -7.53
N ARG A 275 11.75 -25.06 -6.30
CA ARG A 275 11.20 -25.72 -5.13
C ARG A 275 10.18 -24.82 -4.46
N THR A 276 8.98 -25.34 -4.23
CA THR A 276 8.01 -24.72 -3.35
C THR A 276 8.56 -24.77 -1.92
N LEU A 277 8.79 -23.62 -1.30
CA LEU A 277 9.24 -23.55 0.09
C LEU A 277 8.18 -24.13 1.04
N GLN A 278 6.91 -24.11 0.63
CA GLN A 278 5.80 -24.57 1.42
C GLN A 278 5.76 -26.11 1.58
N PHE A 279 6.33 -26.87 0.64
CA PHE A 279 6.34 -28.34 0.69
C PHE A 279 7.72 -28.94 0.98
N ALA A 280 8.74 -28.09 1.21
CA ALA A 280 10.06 -28.57 1.61
C ALA A 280 10.02 -29.37 2.93
N ALA A 281 9.13 -29.01 3.86
CA ALA A 281 8.93 -29.72 5.12
C ALA A 281 8.10 -31.02 4.98
N SER A 282 7.30 -31.17 3.92
CA SER A 282 6.44 -32.33 3.66
C SER A 282 7.02 -33.29 2.61
N GLY A 283 8.35 -33.28 2.42
CA GLY A 283 9.04 -34.14 1.45
C GLY A 283 8.72 -33.80 -0.01
N GLY A 284 8.30 -32.57 -0.30
CA GLY A 284 7.98 -32.09 -1.64
C GLY A 284 6.57 -32.44 -2.12
N LYS A 285 5.79 -33.18 -1.35
CA LYS A 285 4.38 -33.46 -1.66
C LYS A 285 3.51 -32.42 -0.95
N PRO A 286 2.54 -31.79 -1.63
CA PRO A 286 1.60 -30.92 -0.95
C PRO A 286 0.83 -31.70 0.15
N PRO A 287 0.09 -31.11 1.10
CA PRO A 287 -0.80 -31.90 1.97
C PRO A 287 -2.11 -32.20 1.23
N GLY A 288 -2.44 -33.48 1.04
CA GLY A 288 -3.63 -33.91 0.30
C GLY A 288 -4.94 -33.59 1.03
N PRO A 289 -6.10 -33.70 0.35
CA PRO A 289 -6.32 -34.10 -1.05
C PRO A 289 -6.25 -32.91 -2.04
N TYR A 290 -5.59 -33.08 -3.19
CA TYR A 290 -5.38 -32.00 -4.20
C TYR A 290 -6.47 -31.92 -5.27
N CYS A 291 -7.25 -32.99 -5.39
CA CYS A 291 -8.44 -33.05 -6.22
C CYS A 291 -9.57 -33.52 -5.33
N ARG A 292 -10.76 -32.93 -5.49
CA ARG A 292 -11.98 -33.65 -5.17
C ARG A 292 -11.96 -34.86 -6.09
N ASN A 293 -11.74 -36.05 -5.54
CA ASN A 293 -11.77 -37.25 -6.35
C ASN A 293 -13.23 -37.42 -6.77
N LEU A 294 -13.54 -37.10 -8.03
CA LEU A 294 -14.93 -37.08 -8.53
C LEU A 294 -15.55 -38.48 -8.53
N ASP A 295 -14.68 -39.49 -8.52
CA ASP A 295 -15.01 -40.91 -8.50
C ASP A 295 -14.97 -41.49 -7.08
N GLU A 296 -14.48 -40.76 -6.06
CA GLU A 296 -14.64 -41.22 -4.68
C GLU A 296 -16.10 -41.01 -4.28
N PRO A 297 -16.80 -42.07 -3.82
CA PRO A 297 -18.07 -41.87 -3.14
C PRO A 297 -17.81 -40.91 -1.98
N ALA A 298 -18.77 -40.03 -1.71
CA ALA A 298 -18.69 -39.04 -0.64
C ALA A 298 -18.75 -39.74 0.73
N GLU A 299 -17.72 -40.48 1.09
CA GLU A 299 -17.60 -41.16 2.37
C GLU A 299 -16.64 -40.35 3.25
N GLY A 300 -17.20 -39.74 4.30
CA GLY A 300 -16.43 -39.10 5.36
C GLY A 300 -16.60 -37.59 5.51
N VAL A 301 -17.30 -36.90 4.59
CA VAL A 301 -17.93 -35.63 4.97
C VAL A 301 -19.27 -35.99 5.58
N GLU A 302 -19.28 -36.22 6.90
CA GLU A 302 -20.51 -35.94 7.64
C GLU A 302 -20.90 -34.52 7.27
N SER A 303 -21.88 -34.40 6.38
CA SER A 303 -22.73 -33.23 6.35
C SER A 303 -23.37 -33.20 7.73
N LYS A 304 -22.71 -32.48 8.66
CA LYS A 304 -23.48 -31.67 9.58
C LYS A 304 -24.28 -30.76 8.67
N SER A 305 -25.44 -31.25 8.26
CA SER A 305 -26.55 -30.46 7.82
C SER A 305 -26.82 -29.54 8.99
N ALA A 306 -26.11 -28.41 9.01
CA ALA A 306 -26.54 -27.26 9.74
C ALA A 306 -27.94 -27.01 9.19
N SER A 307 -28.94 -27.36 9.99
CA SER A 307 -30.31 -26.97 9.77
C SER A 307 -30.25 -25.48 9.43
N PRO A 308 -30.97 -25.00 8.41
CA PRO A 308 -31.02 -23.57 8.14
C PRO A 308 -31.34 -22.87 9.48
N PRO A 309 -30.59 -21.82 9.85
CA PRO A 309 -30.83 -21.13 11.10
C PRO A 309 -32.31 -20.76 11.17
N PRO A 310 -32.97 -20.94 12.33
CA PRO A 310 -34.37 -20.64 12.46
C PRO A 310 -34.63 -19.19 12.02
N PRO A 311 -35.75 -18.92 11.33
CA PRO A 311 -36.06 -17.57 10.89
C PRO A 311 -36.03 -16.63 12.10
N PRO A 312 -35.56 -15.38 11.92
CA PRO A 312 -35.54 -14.41 13.00
C PRO A 312 -36.95 -14.25 13.60
N PRO A 313 -37.06 -14.06 14.93
CA PRO A 313 -38.35 -13.87 15.56
C PRO A 313 -39.07 -12.68 14.94
N PRO A 314 -40.41 -12.74 14.79
CA PRO A 314 -41.17 -11.63 14.24
C PRO A 314 -40.91 -10.37 15.08
N PRO A 315 -40.86 -9.18 14.45
CA PRO A 315 -40.69 -7.94 15.17
C PRO A 315 -41.78 -7.80 16.24
N PRO A 316 -41.46 -7.22 17.41
CA PRO A 316 -42.45 -7.00 18.44
C PRO A 316 -43.61 -6.18 17.86
N PRO A 317 -44.86 -6.47 18.27
CA PRO A 317 -46.02 -5.74 17.76
C PRO A 317 -45.82 -4.25 17.99
N SER A 318 -45.98 -3.47 16.93
CA SER A 318 -46.01 -2.01 17.03
C SER A 318 -47.08 -1.63 18.05
N LYS A 319 -46.70 -0.82 19.04
CA LYS A 319 -47.66 -0.17 19.95
C LYS A 319 -48.37 0.94 19.18
N GLU A 320 -49.21 0.58 18.22
CA GLU A 320 -50.22 1.48 17.66
C GLU A 320 -51.57 0.79 17.81
N GLY A 321 -52.36 1.25 18.79
CA GLY A 321 -53.70 0.73 18.99
C GLY A 321 -54.35 0.91 20.36
N ALA A 322 -53.85 1.78 21.25
CA ALA A 322 -54.70 2.26 22.34
C ALA A 322 -55.71 3.28 21.79
N LYS A 323 -56.82 2.79 21.24
CA LYS A 323 -58.05 3.58 21.10
C LYS A 323 -59.17 2.93 21.92
N ALA A 324 -59.50 3.55 23.03
CA ALA A 324 -60.83 3.55 23.64
C ALA A 324 -61.00 4.98 24.19
N LYS A 325 -61.76 5.89 23.55
CA LYS A 325 -63.22 6.01 23.66
C LYS A 325 -63.72 5.76 25.08
N ALA A 326 -63.77 6.83 25.86
CA ALA A 326 -64.95 7.29 26.60
C ALA A 326 -64.98 8.82 26.45
#